data_AF-A0A7S2H6J4-F1
#
_entry.id   AF-A0A7S2H6J4-F1
#
_cell.length_a   1.000
_cell.length_b   1.000
_cell.length_c   1.000
_cell.angle_alpha   90.00
_cell.angle_beta   90.00
_cell.angle_gamma   90.00
#
_symmetry.space_group_name_H-M   'P 1'
#
loop_
_entity.id
_entity.type
_entity.pdbx_description
1 polymer ?
#
loop_
_entity_poly.entity_id
_entity_poly.type
_entity_poly.pdbx_seq_one_letter_code
_entity_poly.pdbx_strand_id
1 'polypeptide(L)'
;EQIQSIAEVAMKPSALNMDLNPEQMTMMRTYAVGLLQKSRIMEVKSWLGENPARFRIIFLTGGLLMTFTGLVSLLGILVSPLHAVIEAYICFFGVITTIMESRTNFISERWEVIIKREAKFMSFLRGRGCFYIFVSTLLFGVGGLINYLLAILIGFMGAATFFIDAEKYEASPRQE
;
A
#
# COMPACT_ATOMS: atom_id res chain seq x y z
N GLU A 1 -20.31 11.90 -0.69
CA GLU A 1 -21.68 12.46 -0.57
C GLU A 1 -22.02 13.52 -1.63
N GLN A 2 -21.24 14.60 -1.81
CA GLN A 2 -21.57 15.68 -2.78
C GLN A 2 -21.69 15.22 -4.26
N ILE A 3 -20.93 14.20 -4.67
CA ILE A 3 -21.01 13.64 -6.03
C ILE A 3 -22.28 12.79 -6.23
N GLN A 4 -22.76 12.14 -5.18
CA GLN A 4 -24.01 11.36 -5.23
C GLN A 4 -25.23 12.28 -5.35
N SER A 5 -25.24 13.43 -4.66
CA SER A 5 -26.35 14.37 -4.79
C SER A 5 -26.44 15.01 -6.19
N ILE A 6 -25.30 15.22 -6.87
CA ILE A 6 -25.28 15.74 -8.25
C ILE A 6 -25.76 14.68 -9.24
N ALA A 7 -25.36 13.41 -9.07
CA ALA A 7 -25.81 12.31 -9.91
C ALA A 7 -27.32 12.02 -9.74
N GLU A 8 -27.82 12.13 -8.51
CA GLU A 8 -29.24 11.94 -8.18
C GLU A 8 -30.12 13.08 -8.72
N VAL A 9 -29.63 14.33 -8.67
CA VAL A 9 -30.31 15.48 -9.28
C VAL A 9 -30.30 15.40 -10.80
N ALA A 10 -29.22 14.91 -11.43
CA ALA A 10 -29.14 14.71 -12.87
C ALA A 10 -30.02 13.54 -13.39
N MET A 11 -30.35 12.58 -12.53
CA MET A 11 -31.23 11.44 -12.87
C MET A 11 -32.71 11.70 -12.58
N LYS A 12 -33.07 12.86 -12.03
CA LYS A 12 -34.48 13.21 -11.79
C LYS A 12 -35.19 13.39 -13.14
N PRO A 13 -36.17 12.53 -13.50
CA PRO A 13 -36.76 12.50 -14.84
C PRO A 13 -37.50 13.79 -15.22
N SER A 14 -37.77 14.67 -14.25
CA SER A 14 -38.48 15.94 -14.43
C SER A 14 -37.71 17.00 -15.24
N ALA A 15 -36.37 16.87 -15.38
CA ALA A 15 -35.58 17.77 -16.23
C ALA A 15 -35.37 17.24 -17.66
N LEU A 16 -35.86 16.03 -17.97
CA LEU A 16 -35.62 15.32 -19.22
C LEU A 16 -36.80 15.41 -20.21
N ASN A 17 -37.64 16.45 -20.11
CA ASN A 17 -38.67 16.78 -21.09
C ASN A 17 -38.25 17.94 -22.02
N MET A 18 -36.95 18.24 -22.08
CA MET A 18 -36.38 19.05 -23.15
C MET A 18 -36.47 18.23 -24.43
N ASP A 19 -37.07 18.78 -25.50
CA ASP A 19 -37.15 18.20 -26.86
C ASP A 19 -35.74 18.03 -27.46
N LEU A 20 -34.97 17.11 -26.88
CA LEU A 20 -33.64 16.75 -27.34
C LEU A 20 -33.78 15.84 -28.54
N ASN A 21 -33.14 16.23 -29.64
CA ASN A 21 -32.97 15.40 -30.82
C ASN A 21 -32.39 14.03 -30.39
N PRO A 22 -32.89 12.89 -30.93
CA PRO A 22 -32.38 11.55 -30.60
C PRO A 22 -30.85 11.41 -30.59
N GLU A 23 -30.12 12.15 -31.42
CA GLU A 23 -28.64 12.15 -31.40
C GLU A 23 -28.01 12.77 -30.13
N GLN A 24 -28.63 13.81 -29.57
CA GLN A 24 -28.14 14.42 -28.33
C GLN A 24 -28.41 13.51 -27.13
N MET A 25 -29.49 12.72 -27.20
CA MET A 25 -29.88 11.77 -26.17
C MET A 25 -28.92 10.56 -26.11
N THR A 26 -28.46 10.07 -27.27
CA THR A 26 -27.42 9.02 -27.32
C THR A 26 -26.07 9.52 -26.80
N MET A 27 -25.66 10.73 -27.16
CA MET A 27 -24.42 11.30 -26.59
C MET A 27 -24.50 11.47 -25.07
N MET A 28 -25.58 12.05 -24.53
CA MET A 28 -25.74 12.18 -23.07
C MET A 28 -25.70 10.84 -22.34
N ARG A 29 -26.33 9.79 -22.90
CA ARG A 29 -26.23 8.43 -22.32
C ARG A 29 -24.79 7.94 -22.30
N THR A 30 -24.05 8.10 -23.39
CA THR A 30 -22.64 7.69 -23.46
C THR A 30 -21.77 8.43 -22.43
N TYR A 31 -21.95 9.75 -22.29
CA TYR A 31 -21.23 10.54 -21.28
C TYR A 31 -21.61 10.17 -19.84
N ALA A 32 -22.89 9.94 -19.58
CA ALA A 32 -23.37 9.53 -18.26
C ALA A 32 -22.81 8.15 -17.85
N VAL A 33 -22.77 7.19 -18.78
CA VAL A 33 -22.17 5.87 -18.56
C VAL A 33 -20.67 5.99 -18.31
N GLY A 34 -19.96 6.81 -19.09
CA GLY A 34 -18.52 7.07 -18.88
C GLY A 34 -18.22 7.71 -17.53
N LEU A 35 -19.04 8.66 -17.07
CA LEU A 35 -18.90 9.29 -15.75
C LEU A 35 -19.18 8.30 -14.60
N LEU A 36 -20.21 7.46 -14.73
CA LEU A 36 -20.52 6.41 -13.75
C LEU A 36 -19.42 5.34 -13.68
N GLN A 37 -18.79 5.02 -14.81
CA GLN A 37 -17.67 4.08 -14.84
C GLN A 37 -16.44 4.70 -14.17
N LYS A 38 -16.17 5.98 -14.42
CA LYS A 38 -15.06 6.72 -13.79
C LYS A 38 -15.25 6.87 -12.27
N SER A 39 -16.48 7.07 -11.78
CA SER A 39 -16.76 7.13 -10.35
C SER A 39 -16.58 5.77 -9.66
N ARG A 40 -17.04 4.67 -10.27
CA ARG A 40 -16.79 3.32 -9.73
C ARG A 40 -15.30 2.98 -9.70
N ILE A 41 -14.54 3.37 -10.73
CA ILE A 41 -13.08 3.13 -10.74
C ILE A 41 -12.39 3.93 -9.64
N MET A 42 -12.85 5.13 -9.31
CA MET A 42 -12.32 5.91 -8.19
C MET A 42 -12.68 5.33 -6.82
N GLU A 43 -13.88 4.77 -6.66
CA GLU A 43 -14.30 4.10 -5.43
C GLU A 43 -13.57 2.76 -5.24
N VAL A 44 -13.37 2.00 -6.31
CA VAL A 44 -12.53 0.79 -6.25
C VAL A 44 -11.07 1.15 -5.98
N LYS A 45 -10.56 2.26 -6.52
CA LYS A 45 -9.21 2.76 -6.17
C LYS A 45 -9.09 3.20 -4.71
N SER A 46 -10.12 3.78 -4.10
CA SER A 46 -10.06 4.14 -2.68
C SER A 46 -10.10 2.90 -1.79
N TRP A 47 -10.84 1.86 -2.18
CA TRP A 47 -10.83 0.56 -1.50
C TRP A 47 -9.54 -0.24 -1.73
N LEU A 48 -8.89 -0.08 -2.87
CA LEU A 48 -7.62 -0.73 -3.21
C LEU A 48 -6.39 0.00 -2.66
N GLY A 49 -6.47 1.32 -2.51
CA GLY A 49 -5.39 2.16 -1.99
C GLY A 49 -5.24 2.10 -0.47
N GLU A 50 -6.30 1.74 0.24
CA GLU A 50 -6.25 1.54 1.68
C GLU A 50 -5.95 0.08 2.01
N ASN A 51 -4.67 -0.21 2.19
CA ASN A 51 -4.21 -1.42 2.88
C ASN A 51 -5.07 -1.55 4.16
N PRO A 52 -5.82 -2.65 4.39
CA PRO A 52 -6.82 -2.69 5.44
C PRO A 52 -6.14 -2.30 6.74
N ALA A 53 -6.70 -1.32 7.46
CA ALA A 53 -6.00 -0.63 8.56
C ALA A 53 -5.32 -1.56 9.59
N ARG A 54 -5.81 -2.81 9.69
CA ARG A 54 -5.23 -3.91 10.47
C ARG A 54 -3.84 -4.36 9.99
N PHE A 55 -3.64 -4.57 8.68
CA PHE A 55 -2.33 -4.96 8.11
C PHE A 55 -1.28 -3.89 8.40
N ARG A 56 -1.66 -2.63 8.26
CA ARG A 56 -0.80 -1.48 8.55
C ARG A 56 -0.27 -1.48 9.98
N ILE A 57 -1.13 -1.73 10.97
CA ILE A 57 -0.71 -1.77 12.39
C ILE A 57 0.30 -2.89 12.62
N ILE A 58 0.10 -4.05 11.99
CA ILE A 58 1.00 -5.20 12.12
C ILE A 58 2.37 -4.86 11.52
N PHE A 59 2.42 -4.31 10.30
CA PHE A 59 3.68 -3.93 9.67
C PHE A 59 4.39 -2.79 10.40
N LEU A 60 3.64 -1.80 10.90
CA LEU A 60 4.18 -0.72 11.72
C LEU A 60 4.85 -1.27 13.00
N THR A 61 4.16 -2.18 13.68
CA THR A 61 4.67 -2.84 14.89
C THR A 61 5.88 -3.69 14.57
N GLY A 62 5.84 -4.46 13.48
CA GLY A 62 6.98 -5.23 12.99
C GLY A 62 8.20 -4.39 12.67
N GLY A 63 8.03 -3.27 11.97
CA GLY A 63 9.11 -2.32 11.66
C GLY A 63 9.72 -1.67 12.92
N LEU A 64 8.88 -1.32 13.90
CA LEU A 64 9.35 -0.78 15.18
C LEU A 64 10.16 -1.81 15.97
N LEU A 65 9.67 -3.05 16.06
CA LEU A 65 10.42 -4.13 16.70
C LEU A 65 11.75 -4.40 15.99
N MET A 66 11.78 -4.47 14.66
CA MET A 66 13.04 -4.64 13.90
C MET A 66 14.03 -3.51 14.15
N THR A 67 13.54 -2.27 14.18
CA THR A 67 14.38 -1.10 14.46
C THR A 67 15.00 -1.22 15.85
N PHE A 68 14.18 -1.60 16.83
CA PHE A 68 14.63 -1.74 18.21
C PHE A 68 15.60 -2.90 18.39
N THR A 69 15.30 -4.08 17.84
CA THR A 69 16.18 -5.25 17.94
C THR A 69 17.51 -5.01 17.24
N GLY A 70 17.48 -4.47 16.01
CA GLY A 70 18.70 -4.13 15.27
C GLY A 70 19.55 -3.08 15.99
N LEU A 71 18.93 -2.08 16.62
CA LEU A 71 19.65 -1.06 17.40
C LEU A 71 20.32 -1.66 18.65
N VAL A 72 19.64 -2.55 19.37
CA VAL A 72 20.21 -3.26 20.52
C VAL A 72 21.35 -4.17 20.08
N SER A 73 21.19 -4.90 18.98
CA SER A 73 22.23 -5.75 18.41
C SER A 73 23.46 -4.96 17.96
N LEU A 74 23.27 -3.75 17.43
CA LEU A 74 24.38 -2.85 17.07
C LEU A 74 25.20 -2.39 18.27
N LEU A 75 24.66 -2.36 19.48
CA LEU A 75 25.49 -2.09 20.67
C LEU A 75 26.48 -3.24 20.96
N GLY A 76 26.22 -4.44 20.40
CA GLY A 76 27.05 -5.64 20.50
C GLY A 76 28.15 -5.79 19.44
N ILE A 77 28.48 -4.75 18.65
CA ILE A 77 29.41 -4.79 17.50
C ILE A 77 30.76 -5.49 17.79
N LEU A 78 31.23 -5.49 19.03
CA LEU A 78 32.53 -6.05 19.42
C LEU A 78 32.69 -7.56 19.14
N VAL A 79 31.59 -8.30 18.94
CA VAL A 79 31.65 -9.77 18.81
C VAL A 79 31.86 -10.24 17.37
N SER A 80 31.27 -9.56 16.37
CA SER A 80 31.40 -9.94 14.96
C SER A 80 31.04 -8.79 14.02
N PRO A 81 32.00 -8.22 13.26
CA PRO A 81 31.74 -7.07 12.39
C PRO A 81 30.81 -7.42 11.22
N LEU A 82 30.84 -8.66 10.73
CA LEU A 82 29.93 -9.10 9.66
C LEU A 82 28.48 -9.11 10.15
N HIS A 83 28.25 -9.60 11.38
CA HIS A 83 26.92 -9.63 11.98
C HIS A 83 26.37 -8.21 12.21
N ALA A 84 27.23 -7.29 12.64
CA ALA A 84 26.88 -5.88 12.79
C ALA A 84 26.39 -5.23 11.50
N VAL A 85 26.99 -5.57 10.35
CA VAL A 85 26.53 -5.04 9.05
C VAL A 85 25.11 -5.51 8.73
N ILE A 86 24.82 -6.80 8.95
CA ILE A 86 23.47 -7.35 8.71
C ILE A 86 22.45 -6.69 9.65
N GLU A 87 22.79 -6.53 10.92
CA GLU A 87 21.93 -5.87 11.91
C GLU A 87 21.71 -4.38 11.60
N ALA A 88 22.71 -3.70 11.04
CA ALA A 88 22.55 -2.34 10.52
C ALA A 88 21.52 -2.30 9.37
N TYR A 89 21.55 -3.28 8.46
CA TYR A 89 20.55 -3.39 7.41
C TYR A 89 19.15 -3.67 7.95
N ILE A 90 19.00 -4.56 8.95
CA ILE A 90 17.70 -4.81 9.61
C ILE A 90 17.17 -3.54 10.26
N CYS A 91 18.00 -2.83 11.00
CA CYS A 91 17.64 -1.57 11.64
C CYS A 91 17.18 -0.54 10.60
N PHE A 92 17.95 -0.37 9.53
CA PHE A 92 17.64 0.54 8.44
C PHE A 92 16.31 0.19 7.74
N PHE A 93 16.09 -1.08 7.40
CA PHE A 93 14.84 -1.53 6.78
C PHE A 93 13.65 -1.45 7.74
N GLY A 94 13.87 -1.66 9.04
CA GLY A 94 12.89 -1.44 10.10
C GLY A 94 12.42 0.01 10.13
N VAL A 95 13.36 0.96 10.12
CA VAL A 95 13.07 2.41 10.10
C VAL A 95 12.27 2.79 8.85
N ILE A 96 12.71 2.32 7.67
CA ILE A 96 12.00 2.56 6.41
C ILE A 96 10.57 2.00 6.48
N THR A 97 10.40 0.78 6.99
CA THR A 97 9.09 0.15 7.15
C THR A 97 8.20 0.96 8.07
N THR A 98 8.72 1.37 9.23
CA THR A 98 7.99 2.20 10.20
C THR A 98 7.59 3.53 9.57
N ILE A 99 8.48 4.19 8.83
CA ILE A 99 8.17 5.44 8.14
C ILE A 99 7.05 5.24 7.11
N MET A 100 7.19 4.22 6.25
CA MET A 100 6.24 3.92 5.18
C MET A 100 4.84 3.55 5.71
N GLU A 101 4.77 2.92 6.88
CA GLU A 101 3.51 2.55 7.53
C GLU A 101 3.00 3.62 8.52
N SER A 102 3.83 4.55 8.99
CA SER A 102 3.38 5.63 9.87
C SER A 102 2.38 6.54 9.14
N ARG A 103 1.36 7.03 9.85
CA ARG A 103 0.48 8.06 9.26
C ARG A 103 1.30 9.31 9.01
N THR A 104 0.99 10.00 7.92
CA THR A 104 1.65 11.24 7.45
C THR A 104 1.82 12.30 8.52
N ASN A 105 1.02 12.25 9.59
CA ASN A 105 1.11 13.18 10.71
C ASN A 105 2.44 13.12 11.49
N PHE A 106 3.22 12.05 11.42
CA PHE A 106 4.47 11.92 12.19
C PHE A 106 5.72 12.39 11.42
N ILE A 107 5.63 12.61 10.11
CA ILE A 107 6.78 12.88 9.24
C ILE A 107 6.55 14.19 8.51
N SER A 108 7.57 15.05 8.45
CA SER A 108 7.48 16.27 7.65
C SER A 108 7.21 15.94 6.19
N GLU A 109 6.30 16.67 5.56
CA GLU A 109 5.91 16.51 4.15
C GLU A 109 7.11 16.41 3.20
N ARG A 110 8.23 17.09 3.51
CA ARG A 110 9.47 17.02 2.72
C ARG A 110 10.06 15.61 2.66
N TRP A 111 10.13 14.92 3.81
CA TRP A 111 10.66 13.56 3.88
C TRP A 111 9.72 12.57 3.23
N GLU A 112 8.41 12.79 3.34
CA GLU A 112 7.42 11.96 2.66
C GLU A 112 7.60 11.99 1.13
N VAL A 113 7.79 13.17 0.55
CA VAL A 113 8.01 13.32 -0.90
C VAL A 113 9.29 12.61 -1.35
N ILE A 114 10.39 12.78 -0.59
CA ILE A 114 11.68 12.13 -0.90
C ILE A 114 11.52 10.61 -0.83
N ILE A 115 10.93 10.09 0.25
CA ILE A 115 10.77 8.65 0.45
C ILE A 115 9.84 8.07 -0.61
N LYS A 116 8.72 8.72 -0.93
CA LYS A 116 7.84 8.26 -2.02
C LYS A 116 8.54 8.28 -3.39
N ARG A 117 9.46 9.22 -3.61
CA ARG A 117 10.20 9.32 -4.86
C ARG A 117 11.25 8.22 -4.99
N GLU A 118 12.04 7.98 -3.96
CA GLU A 118 13.11 6.98 -3.96
C GLU A 118 12.55 5.56 -3.78
N ALA A 119 11.58 5.39 -2.89
CA ALA A 119 10.90 4.13 -2.60
C ALA A 119 9.64 3.94 -3.47
N LYS A 120 9.69 4.32 -4.75
CA LYS A 120 8.61 4.04 -5.71
C LYS A 120 8.25 2.56 -5.73
N PHE A 121 9.23 1.67 -5.59
CA PHE A 121 9.01 0.23 -5.48
C PHE A 121 8.09 -0.12 -4.29
N MET A 122 8.26 0.51 -3.13
CA MET A 122 7.40 0.32 -1.96
C MET A 122 6.07 1.07 -2.06
N SER A 123 5.84 1.89 -3.09
CA SER A 123 4.52 2.48 -3.33
C SER A 123 3.56 1.48 -3.99
N PHE A 124 4.09 0.45 -4.67
CA PHE A 124 3.29 -0.62 -5.26
C PHE A 124 3.03 -1.74 -4.25
N LEU A 125 1.81 -2.29 -4.22
CA LEU A 125 1.43 -3.36 -3.31
C LEU A 125 2.32 -4.60 -3.49
N ARG A 126 2.58 -5.00 -4.74
CA ARG A 126 3.51 -6.08 -5.09
C ARG A 126 4.92 -5.85 -4.57
N GLY A 127 5.43 -4.62 -4.71
CA GLY A 127 6.76 -4.26 -4.29
C GLY A 127 6.92 -4.31 -2.78
N ARG A 128 5.90 -3.85 -2.03
CA ARG A 128 5.84 -4.01 -0.57
C ARG A 128 5.84 -5.47 -0.13
N GLY A 129 5.00 -6.30 -0.75
CA GLY A 129 4.95 -7.73 -0.45
C GLY A 129 6.31 -8.42 -0.67
N CYS A 130 6.94 -8.15 -1.81
CA CYS A 130 8.27 -8.67 -2.14
C CYS A 130 9.35 -8.17 -1.18
N PHE A 131 9.30 -6.88 -0.80
CA PHE A 131 10.20 -6.30 0.19
C PHE A 131 10.06 -6.99 1.56
N TYR A 132 8.85 -7.26 2.02
CA TYR A 132 8.61 -7.95 3.30
C TYR A 132 9.10 -9.41 3.29
N ILE A 133 8.99 -10.11 2.15
CA ILE A 133 9.56 -11.46 1.99
C ILE A 133 11.10 -11.40 2.05
N PHE A 134 11.70 -10.41 1.39
CA PHE A 134 13.15 -10.19 1.44
C PHE A 134 13.62 -9.90 2.87
N VAL A 135 12.98 -8.96 3.57
CA VAL A 135 13.29 -8.62 4.96
C VAL A 135 13.11 -9.85 5.88
N SER A 136 12.04 -10.62 5.70
CA SER A 136 11.83 -11.87 6.44
C SER A 136 12.98 -12.87 6.24
N THR A 137 13.46 -13.04 5.02
CA THR A 137 14.59 -13.91 4.70
C THR A 137 15.88 -13.42 5.37
N LEU A 138 16.07 -12.09 5.43
CA LEU A 138 17.20 -11.47 6.10
C LEU A 138 17.14 -11.67 7.63
N LEU A 139 15.97 -11.56 8.25
CA LEU A 139 15.77 -11.87 9.67
C LEU A 139 16.03 -13.35 10.00
N PHE A 140 15.66 -14.28 9.10
CA PHE A 140 16.01 -15.70 9.26
C PHE A 140 17.52 -15.92 9.27
N GLY A 141 18.29 -15.11 8.53
CA GLY A 141 19.75 -15.22 8.48
C GLY A 141 20.47 -14.75 9.76
N VAL A 142 19.87 -13.83 10.52
CA VAL A 142 20.45 -13.31 11.78
C VAL A 142 20.27 -14.30 12.93
N GLY A 143 19.15 -15.01 12.94
CA GLY A 143 18.84 -15.96 14.00
C GLY A 143 18.30 -15.32 15.27
N GLY A 144 18.01 -16.16 16.26
CA GLY A 144 17.36 -15.75 17.52
C GLY A 144 15.84 -15.90 17.47
N LEU A 145 15.25 -16.31 18.60
CA LEU A 145 13.83 -16.67 18.68
C LEU A 145 12.90 -15.51 18.26
N ILE A 146 13.19 -14.29 18.71
CA ILE A 146 12.38 -13.10 18.39
C ILE A 146 12.45 -12.79 16.90
N ASN A 147 13.64 -12.83 16.31
CA ASN A 147 13.83 -12.57 14.88
C ASN A 147 13.16 -13.64 14.03
N TYR A 148 13.19 -14.92 14.43
CA TYR A 148 12.45 -15.98 13.73
C TYR A 148 10.93 -15.77 13.79
N LEU A 149 10.38 -15.40 14.95
CA LEU A 149 8.95 -15.11 15.07
C LEU A 149 8.54 -13.90 14.21
N LEU A 150 9.34 -12.83 14.21
CA LEU A 150 9.14 -11.67 13.35
C LEU A 150 9.25 -12.04 11.87
N ALA A 151 10.24 -12.84 11.50
CA ALA A 151 10.44 -13.30 10.13
C ALA A 151 9.22 -14.08 9.62
N ILE A 152 8.71 -15.03 10.40
CA ILE A 152 7.51 -15.81 10.04
C ILE A 152 6.31 -14.88 9.87
N LEU A 153 6.05 -14.01 10.84
CA LEU A 153 4.89 -13.14 10.84
C LEU A 153 4.91 -12.16 9.66
N ILE A 154 6.04 -11.51 9.42
CA ILE A 154 6.17 -10.48 8.38
C ILE A 154 6.32 -11.10 7.00
N GLY A 155 7.00 -12.25 6.90
CA GLY A 155 7.08 -13.04 5.67
C GLY A 155 5.73 -13.56 5.23
N PHE A 156 4.93 -14.12 6.16
CA PHE A 156 3.57 -14.58 5.87
C PHE A 156 2.68 -13.42 5.38
N MET A 157 2.72 -12.27 6.05
CA MET A 157 1.94 -11.10 5.68
C MET A 157 2.40 -10.50 4.35
N GLY A 158 3.72 -10.50 4.08
CA GLY A 158 4.30 -10.09 2.81
C GLY A 158 3.84 -10.98 1.65
N ALA A 159 3.86 -12.30 1.86
CA ALA A 159 3.35 -13.28 0.91
C ALA A 159 1.85 -13.08 0.66
N ALA A 160 1.03 -12.97 1.71
CA ALA A 160 -0.40 -12.71 1.57
C ALA A 160 -0.68 -11.43 0.76
N THR A 161 0.04 -10.35 1.04
CA THR A 161 -0.08 -9.08 0.30
C THR A 161 0.31 -9.25 -1.17
N PHE A 162 1.36 -10.02 -1.45
CA PHE A 162 1.81 -10.31 -2.81
C PHE A 162 0.78 -11.14 -3.60
N PHE A 163 0.19 -12.17 -2.98
CA PHE A 163 -0.83 -13.00 -3.62
C PHE A 163 -2.14 -12.24 -3.89
N ILE A 164 -2.59 -11.42 -2.93
CA ILE A 164 -3.79 -10.57 -3.11
C ILE A 164 -3.61 -9.59 -4.28
N ASP A 165 -2.41 -9.07 -4.49
CA ASP A 165 -2.12 -8.18 -5.62
C ASP A 165 -2.06 -8.94 -6.95
N ALA A 166 -1.50 -10.16 -6.95
CA ALA A 166 -1.42 -11.01 -8.13
C ALA A 166 -2.82 -11.37 -8.66
N GLU A 167 -3.74 -11.77 -7.78
CA GLU A 167 -5.12 -12.12 -8.15
C GLU A 167 -5.87 -10.94 -8.80
N LYS A 168 -5.64 -9.72 -8.32
CA LYS A 168 -6.26 -8.51 -8.90
C LYS A 168 -5.77 -8.20 -10.31
N TYR A 169 -4.52 -8.54 -10.62
CA TYR A 169 -3.95 -8.32 -11.95
C TYR A 169 -4.59 -9.23 -13.00
N GLU A 170 -4.95 -10.46 -12.62
CA GLU A 170 -5.61 -11.41 -13.53
C GLU A 170 -7.07 -11.04 -13.79
N ALA A 171 -7.75 -10.45 -12.80
CA ALA A 171 -9.14 -10.04 -12.91
C ALA A 171 -9.37 -8.77 -13.77
N SER A 172 -8.32 -8.02 -14.11
CA SER A 172 -8.45 -6.82 -14.95
C SER A 172 -8.16 -7.19 -16.42
N PRO A 173 -9.19 -7.38 -17.27
CA PRO A 173 -8.96 -7.66 -18.68
C PRO A 173 -8.15 -6.52 -19.28
N ARG A 174 -7.03 -6.85 -19.93
CA ARG A 174 -6.16 -5.89 -20.60
C ARG A 174 -7.01 -5.13 -21.62
N GLN A 175 -7.37 -3.90 -21.29
CA GLN A 175 -7.83 -2.93 -22.27
C GLN A 175 -6.57 -2.42 -22.97
N GLU A 176 -6.08 -3.24 -23.90
CA GLU A 176 -5.11 -2.83 -24.93
C GLU A 176 -5.79 -1.92 -25.96
#